data_AF-A0ABC9YPB7-F1
#
_entry.id   AF-A0ABC9YPB7-F1
#
_cell.length_a   1.000
_cell.length_b   1.000
_cell.length_c   1.000
_cell.angle_alpha   90.00
_cell.angle_beta   90.00
_cell.angle_gamma   90.00
#
_symmetry.space_group_name_H-M   'P 1'
#
loop_
_entity.id
_entity.type
_entity.pdbx_description
1 polymer ?
#
loop_
_entity_poly.entity_id
_entity_poly.type
_entity_poly.pdbx_seq_one_letter_code
_entity_poly.pdbx_strand_id
1 'polypeptide(L)' 'MLTQSVAYSWNAALAPDARHIVSTSDDGTVHLWDLDEQRVANRICAITGGLWTEDLWQRYLPQLPYRPPCR' A
#
# COMPACT_ATOMS: atom_id res chain seq x y z
N MET A 1 -4.60 -38.56 15.55
CA MET A 1 -5.00 -37.23 15.04
C MET A 1 -3.87 -36.27 15.32
N LEU A 2 -3.08 -35.90 14.31
CA LEU A 2 -2.09 -34.83 14.44
C LEU A 2 -2.83 -33.53 14.12
N THR A 3 -3.00 -32.65 15.10
CA THR A 3 -3.45 -31.27 14.87
C THR A 3 -2.34 -30.59 14.07
N GLN A 4 -2.57 -30.32 12.79
CA GLN A 4 -1.70 -29.42 12.04
C GLN A 4 -1.81 -28.06 12.71
N SER A 5 -0.75 -27.65 13.42
CA SER A 5 -0.52 -26.26 13.75
C SER A 5 -0.15 -25.57 12.44
N VAL A 6 -1.10 -24.96 11.75
CA VAL A 6 -0.78 -23.95 10.72
C VAL A 6 -0.23 -22.75 11.48
N ALA A 7 1.09 -22.64 11.55
CA ALA A 7 1.75 -21.42 11.99
C ALA A 7 1.59 -20.39 10.86
N TYR A 8 0.86 -19.31 11.12
CA TYR A 8 0.80 -18.17 10.21
C TYR A 8 2.20 -17.56 10.12
N SER A 9 2.93 -17.85 9.03
CA SER A 9 4.21 -17.21 8.76
C SER A 9 3.96 -15.93 7.99
N TRP A 10 4.00 -14.79 8.68
CA TRP A 10 4.11 -13.50 8.01
C TRP A 10 5.51 -13.42 7.38
N ASN A 11 5.60 -13.61 6.08
CA ASN A 11 6.86 -13.49 5.36
C ASN A 11 6.94 -12.12 4.70
N ALA A 12 7.90 -11.31 5.15
CA ALA A 12 8.30 -10.09 4.49
C ALA A 12 9.83 -9.97 4.54
N ALA A 13 10.45 -9.49 3.46
CA ALA A 13 11.89 -9.29 3.38
C ALA A 13 12.22 -7.99 2.66
N LEU A 14 13.23 -7.28 3.16
CA LEU A 14 13.80 -6.12 2.48
C LEU A 14 14.70 -6.60 1.33
N ALA A 15 14.54 -6.02 0.15
CA ALA A 15 15.39 -6.29 -1.00
C ALA A 15 16.81 -5.72 -0.78
N PRO A 16 17.86 -6.27 -1.43
CA PRO A 16 19.22 -5.78 -1.30
C PRO A 16 19.43 -4.30 -1.68
N ASP A 17 18.52 -3.74 -2.49
CA ASP A 17 18.54 -2.33 -2.87
C ASP A 17 18.05 -1.38 -1.76
N ALA A 18 17.52 -1.92 -0.64
CA ALA A 18 16.91 -1.20 0.46
C ALA A 18 15.76 -0.25 0.06
N ARG A 19 15.19 -0.43 -1.13
CA ARG A 19 14.08 0.37 -1.66
C ARG A 19 12.80 -0.42 -1.81
N HIS A 20 12.86 -1.75 -1.74
CA HIS A 20 11.68 -2.59 -1.87
C HIS A 20 11.51 -3.58 -0.72
N ILE A 21 10.26 -3.88 -0.40
CA ILE A 21 9.88 -5.03 0.44
C ILE A 21 9.12 -6.02 -0.42
N VAL A 22 9.43 -7.31 -0.25
CA VAL A 22 8.62 -8.41 -0.80
C VAL A 22 7.88 -9.06 0.36
N SER A 23 6.58 -9.27 0.22
CA SER A 23 5.79 -10.01 1.19
C SER A 23 4.87 -11.04 0.53
N THR A 24 4.53 -12.10 1.26
CA THR A 24 3.53 -13.08 0.82
C THR A 24 2.28 -13.00 1.67
N SER A 25 1.11 -13.10 1.03
CA SER A 25 -0.19 -13.24 1.67
C SER A 25 -0.59 -14.72 1.76
N ASP A 26 -1.47 -15.06 2.71
CA ASP A 26 -2.02 -16.42 2.87
C ASP A 26 -2.85 -16.85 1.65
N ASP A 27 -3.32 -15.90 0.84
CA ASP A 27 -4.01 -16.17 -0.43
C ASP A 27 -3.06 -16.58 -1.57
N GLY A 28 -1.76 -16.69 -1.30
CA GLY A 28 -0.72 -17.04 -2.27
C GLY A 28 -0.21 -15.87 -3.10
N THR A 29 -0.68 -14.65 -2.84
CA THR A 29 -0.22 -13.44 -3.53
C THR A 29 1.13 -13.00 -3.00
N VAL A 30 2.02 -12.60 -3.92
CA VAL A 30 3.26 -11.90 -3.58
C VAL A 30 3.08 -10.41 -3.87
N HIS A 31 3.35 -9.58 -2.86
CA HIS A 31 3.34 -8.14 -2.98
C HIS A 31 4.78 -7.61 -3.04
N LEU A 32 5.01 -6.67 -3.97
CA LEU A 32 6.22 -5.86 -4.03
C LEU A 32 5.85 -4.44 -3.62
N TRP A 33 6.51 -3.93 -2.59
CA TRP A 33 6.31 -2.60 -2.05
C TRP A 33 7.50 -1.72 -2.43
N ASP A 34 7.26 -0.58 -3.05
CA ASP A 34 8.27 0.47 -3.25
C ASP A 34 8.26 1.40 -2.03
N LEU A 35 9.44 1.65 -1.45
CA LEU A 35 9.63 2.49 -0.27
C LEU A 35 10.00 3.95 -0.63
N ASP A 36 10.16 4.27 -1.91
CA ASP A 36 10.36 5.64 -2.39
C ASP A 36 9.01 6.39 -2.37
N GLU A 37 8.78 7.15 -1.29
CA GLU A 37 7.53 7.92 -1.07
C GLU A 37 7.16 8.77 -2.29
N GLN A 38 8.14 9.46 -2.88
CA GLN A 38 7.88 10.35 -4.02
C GLN A 38 7.45 9.54 -5.25
N ARG A 39 8.11 8.41 -5.52
CA ARG A 39 7.75 7.55 -6.65
C ARG A 39 6.36 6.93 -6.48
N VAL A 40 6.05 6.47 -5.27
CA VAL A 40 4.73 5.91 -4.93
C VAL A 40 3.65 6.98 -5.06
N ALA A 41 3.86 8.18 -4.51
CA ALA A 41 2.92 9.30 -4.64
C ALA A 41 2.68 9.66 -6.11
N ASN A 42 3.75 9.80 -6.90
CA ASN A 42 3.65 10.07 -8.34
C ASN A 42 2.86 8.98 -9.08
N ARG A 43 3.11 7.70 -8.76
CA ARG A 43 2.42 6.56 -9.37
C ARG A 43 0.92 6.54 -9.02
N ILE A 44 0.58 6.78 -7.76
CA ILE A 44 -0.82 6.88 -7.30
C ILE A 44 -1.51 8.03 -8.02
N CYS A 45 -0.85 9.18 -8.11
CA CYS A 45 -1.41 10.39 -8.73
C CYS A 45 -1.58 10.27 -10.23
N ALA A 46 -0.68 9.59 -10.93
CA ALA A 46 -0.85 9.31 -12.36
C ALA A 46 -2.13 8.50 -12.66
N ILE A 47 -2.60 7.70 -11.70
CA ILE A 47 -3.79 6.84 -11.87
C ILE A 47 -5.05 7.50 -11.31
N THR A 48 -4.92 8.25 -10.21
CA THR A 48 -6.06 8.74 -9.41
C THR A 48 -6.20 10.26 -9.36
N GLY A 49 -5.30 11.02 -9.99
CA GLY A 49 -5.19 12.48 -9.81
C GLY A 49 -6.47 13.27 -10.06
N GLY A 50 -7.34 12.81 -10.98
CA GLY A 50 -8.62 13.45 -11.27
C GLY A 50 -9.79 13.06 -10.35
N LEU A 51 -9.59 12.09 -9.44
CA LEU A 51 -10.65 11.56 -8.59
C LEU A 51 -10.77 12.32 -7.26
N TRP A 52 -9.70 12.97 -6.80
CA TRP A 52 -9.62 13.55 -5.45
C TRP A 52 -10.20 14.97 -5.36
N THR A 53 -11.47 15.11 -5.70
CA THR A 53 -12.23 16.34 -5.45
C THR A 53 -12.45 16.56 -3.95
N GLU A 54 -12.76 17.80 -3.57
CA GLU A 54 -13.08 18.14 -2.18
C GLU A 54 -14.28 17.33 -1.66
N ASP A 55 -15.33 17.14 -2.48
CA ASP A 55 -16.49 16.33 -2.10
C ASP A 55 -16.12 14.87 -1.79
N LEU A 56 -15.28 14.26 -2.63
CA LEU A 56 -14.83 12.88 -2.42
C LEU A 56 -13.95 12.78 -1.17
N TRP A 57 -13.10 13.78 -0.94
CA TRP A 57 -12.28 13.88 0.26
C TRP A 57 -13.12 13.96 1.53
N GLN A 58 -14.11 14.86 1.57
CA GLN A 58 -14.99 14.99 2.73
C GLN A 58 -15.80 13.70 2.98
N ARG A 59 -16.11 12.95 1.94
CA ARG A 59 -16.81 11.67 2.07
C ARG A 59 -15.97 10.57 2.74
N TYR A 60 -14.69 10.45 2.37
CA TYR A 60 -13.84 9.33 2.83
C TYR A 60 -12.83 9.70 3.91
N LEU A 61 -12.46 10.97 4.03
CA LEU A 61 -11.45 11.50 4.96
C LEU A 61 -11.96 12.75 5.72
N PRO A 62 -13.17 12.72 6.32
CA PRO A 62 -13.78 13.90 6.97
C PRO A 62 -12.96 14.46 8.14
N GLN A 63 -12.11 13.65 8.76
CA GLN A 63 -11.27 14.04 9.88
C GLN A 63 -9.99 14.79 9.47
N LEU A 64 -9.70 14.90 8.16
CA LEU A 64 -8.49 15.56 7.67
C LEU A 64 -8.84 16.82 6.87
N PRO A 65 -8.11 17.94 7.07
CA PRO A 65 -8.30 19.12 6.23
C PRO A 65 -8.03 18.78 4.77
N TYR A 66 -8.83 19.34 3.86
CA TYR A 66 -8.63 19.10 2.43
C TYR A 66 -7.24 19.60 1.99
N ARG A 67 -6.42 18.66 1.51
CA ARG A 67 -5.12 18.93 0.89
C ARG A 67 -5.05 18.08 -0.37
N PRO A 68 -5.15 18.66 -1.58
CA PRO A 68 -5.15 17.87 -2.81
C PRO A 68 -3.86 17.04 -2.88
N PRO A 69 -3.96 15.69 -2.89
CA PRO A 69 -2.80 14.81 -2.75
C PRO A 69 -1.95 14.75 -4.02
N CYS A 70 -2.56 15.10 -5.15
CA CYS A 70 -1.93 15.12 -6.47
C CYS A 70 -1.89 16.56 -6.96
N ARG A 71 -0.69 17.13 -7.07
CA ARG A 71 -0.44 18.47 -7.61
C ARG A 71 0.32 18.38 -8.94
#